data_AF-A0A9E6V029-F1
#
_entry.id   AF-A0A9E6V029-F1
#
_cell.length_a   1.000
_cell.length_b   1.000
_cell.length_c   1.000
_cell.angle_alpha   90.00
_cell.angle_beta   90.00
_cell.angle_gamma   90.00
#
_symmetry.space_group_name_H-M   'P 1'
#
loop_
_entity.id
_entity.type
_entity.pdbx_description
1 polymer ?
#
loop_
_entity_poly.entity_id
_entity_poly.type
_entity_poly.pdbx_seq_one_letter_code
_entity_poly.pdbx_strand_id
1 'polypeptide(L)'
;FRIVYRSKKFPTSSFAHAHDLDPKLADKVLSCFYDYRFNDEMKKAFDGADRFFPINYKTTWAPVREVAAAGGESFGKAAYQKEAEREAAAKKK
;
A
#
# COMPACT_ATOMS: atom_id res chain seq x y z
N PHE A 1 -1.55 -4.57 -32.56
CA PHE A 1 -1.36 -3.33 -31.76
C PHE A 1 0.14 -3.15 -31.48
N ARG A 2 0.64 -1.91 -31.42
CA ARG A 2 2.05 -1.61 -31.09
C ARG A 2 2.12 -0.93 -29.73
N ILE A 3 2.83 -1.53 -28.78
CA ILE A 3 3.14 -0.89 -27.50
C ILE A 3 4.36 0.02 -27.72
N VAL A 4 4.18 1.33 -27.52
CA VAL A 4 5.25 2.33 -27.70
C VAL A 4 5.96 2.70 -26.41
N TYR A 5 5.34 2.42 -25.25
CA TYR A 5 5.91 2.67 -23.92
C TYR A 5 5.30 1.71 -22.90
N ARG A 6 6.10 1.30 -21.92
CA ARG A 6 5.67 0.50 -20.76
C ARG A 6 6.28 1.12 -19.51
N SER A 7 5.45 1.48 -18.54
CA SER A 7 5.90 2.01 -17.25
C SER A 7 6.58 0.95 -16.39
N LYS A 8 7.26 1.40 -15.34
CA LYS A 8 7.67 0.52 -14.23
C LYS A 8 6.43 -0.11 -13.59
N LYS A 9 6.61 -1.28 -12.96
CA LYS A 9 5.53 -1.92 -12.19
C LYS A 9 5.06 -0.96 -11.09
N PHE A 10 3.77 -0.68 -11.09
CA PHE A 10 3.11 0.09 -10.06
C PHE A 10 2.49 -0.89 -9.04
N PRO A 11 2.65 -0.68 -7.73
CA PRO A 11 2.02 -1.54 -6.73
C PRO A 11 0.50 -1.48 -6.90
N THR A 12 -0.15 -2.64 -6.84
CA THR A 12 -1.60 -2.78 -6.80
C THR A 12 -2.11 -2.65 -5.36
N SER A 13 -3.36 -3.04 -5.12
CA SER A 13 -3.93 -3.15 -3.77
C SER A 13 -2.96 -3.82 -2.80
N SER A 14 -2.76 -3.18 -1.67
CA SER A 14 -1.77 -3.56 -0.68
C SER A 14 -2.39 -3.61 0.70
N PHE A 15 -1.87 -4.50 1.55
CA PHE A 15 -2.27 -4.62 2.94
C PHE A 15 -1.14 -4.13 3.84
N ALA A 16 -1.50 -3.49 4.94
CA ALA A 16 -0.58 -3.04 5.97
C ALA A 16 -1.12 -3.48 7.34
N HIS A 17 -0.22 -3.69 8.29
CA HIS A 17 -0.56 -3.87 9.69
C HIS A 17 -0.11 -2.64 10.50
N ALA A 18 -0.59 -2.53 11.73
CA ALA A 18 -0.20 -1.45 12.63
C ALA A 18 1.32 -1.45 12.87
N HIS A 19 1.91 -0.26 12.99
CA HIS A 19 3.35 -0.08 13.16
C HIS A 19 3.88 -0.60 14.52
N ASP A 20 2.99 -0.69 15.50
CA ASP A 20 3.21 -1.06 16.89
C ASP A 20 2.61 -2.44 17.23
N LEU A 21 2.26 -3.22 16.20
CA LEU A 21 1.81 -4.59 16.38
C LEU A 21 2.93 -5.43 17.00
N ASP A 22 2.58 -6.29 17.97
CA ASP A 22 3.55 -7.23 18.58
C ASP A 22 4.31 -8.00 17.47
N PRO A 23 5.66 -8.04 17.51
CA PRO A 23 6.44 -8.65 16.44
C PRO A 23 6.09 -10.11 16.17
N LYS A 24 5.83 -10.92 17.21
CA LYS A 24 5.49 -12.34 17.02
C LYS A 24 4.12 -12.50 16.38
N LEU A 25 3.19 -11.59 16.66
CA LEU A 25 1.89 -11.56 15.99
C LEU A 25 2.03 -11.09 14.54
N ALA A 26 2.82 -10.06 14.27
CA ALA A 26 3.10 -9.59 12.92
C ALA A 26 3.68 -10.72 12.05
N ASP A 27 4.67 -11.46 12.56
CA ASP A 27 5.28 -12.60 11.86
C ASP A 27 4.26 -13.70 11.51
N LYS A 28 3.34 -14.01 12.44
CA LYS A 28 2.26 -14.98 12.21
C LYS A 28 1.29 -14.49 11.13
N VAL A 29 0.88 -13.23 11.18
CA VAL A 29 -0.01 -12.65 10.17
C VAL A 29 0.65 -12.69 8.79
N LEU A 30 1.92 -12.26 8.69
CA LEU A 30 2.67 -12.29 7.43
C LEU A 30 2.80 -13.72 6.88
N SER A 31 3.10 -14.70 7.75
CA SER A 31 3.17 -16.11 7.36
C SER A 31 1.84 -16.61 6.78
N CYS A 32 0.72 -16.32 7.45
CA CYS A 32 -0.61 -16.66 6.93
C CYS A 32 -0.87 -16.06 5.54
N PHE A 33 -0.47 -14.81 5.30
CA PHE A 33 -0.60 -14.19 3.98
C PHE A 33 0.30 -14.88 2.94
N TYR A 34 1.56 -15.18 3.27
CA TYR A 34 2.50 -15.78 2.32
C TYR A 34 2.15 -17.24 1.98
N ASP A 35 1.55 -17.96 2.91
CA ASP A 35 1.16 -19.36 2.74
C ASP A 35 -0.20 -19.49 2.04
N TYR A 36 -1.08 -18.50 2.16
CA TYR A 36 -2.39 -18.53 1.53
C TYR A 36 -2.30 -18.54 0.00
N ARG A 37 -3.11 -19.38 -0.63
CA ARG A 37 -3.27 -19.45 -2.09
C ARG A 37 -4.68 -19.06 -2.45
N PHE A 38 -4.80 -18.22 -3.47
CA PHE A 38 -6.09 -17.66 -3.87
C PHE A 38 -6.97 -18.76 -4.45
N ASN A 39 -8.24 -18.74 -4.08
CA ASN A 39 -9.26 -19.53 -4.76
C ASN A 39 -9.53 -18.96 -6.17
N ASP A 40 -10.33 -19.65 -6.97
CA ASP A 40 -10.55 -19.24 -8.36
C ASP A 40 -11.35 -17.94 -8.49
N GLU A 41 -12.20 -17.62 -7.51
CA GLU A 41 -12.91 -16.35 -7.44
C GLU A 41 -11.93 -15.18 -7.21
N MET A 42 -11.00 -15.33 -6.27
CA MET A 42 -9.97 -14.35 -5.99
C MET A 42 -8.99 -14.21 -7.17
N LYS A 43 -8.55 -15.31 -7.78
CA LYS A 43 -7.73 -15.23 -9.00
C LYS A 43 -8.43 -14.40 -10.09
N LYS A 44 -9.74 -14.58 -10.27
CA LYS A 44 -10.52 -13.77 -11.21
C LYS A 44 -10.58 -12.30 -10.80
N ALA A 45 -10.71 -12.01 -9.50
CA ALA A 45 -10.76 -10.64 -8.98
C ALA A 45 -9.41 -9.91 -9.01
N PHE A 46 -8.29 -10.63 -8.95
CA PHE A 46 -6.93 -10.08 -8.89
C PHE A 46 -6.12 -10.34 -10.18
N ASP A 47 -6.79 -10.32 -11.34
CA ASP A 47 -6.15 -10.45 -12.67
C ASP A 47 -5.22 -11.66 -12.82
N GLY A 48 -5.61 -12.79 -12.23
CA GLY A 48 -4.88 -14.05 -12.26
C GLY A 48 -3.77 -14.18 -11.22
N ALA A 49 -3.61 -13.22 -10.30
CA ALA A 49 -2.71 -13.41 -9.16
C ALA A 49 -3.16 -14.61 -8.31
N ASP A 50 -2.20 -15.42 -7.86
CA ASP A 50 -2.47 -16.66 -7.15
C ASP A 50 -2.10 -16.62 -5.66
N ARG A 51 -1.46 -15.54 -5.21
CA ARG A 51 -0.93 -15.37 -3.84
C ARG A 51 -0.66 -13.90 -3.51
N PHE A 52 -0.47 -13.64 -2.22
CA PHE A 52 0.11 -12.39 -1.75
C PHE A 52 1.63 -12.36 -1.95
N PHE A 53 2.19 -11.18 -2.22
CA PHE A 53 3.62 -11.00 -2.44
C PHE A 53 4.22 -10.05 -1.38
N PRO A 54 5.39 -10.37 -0.81
CA PRO A 54 6.06 -9.49 0.15
C PRO A 54 6.50 -8.19 -0.52
N ILE A 55 6.13 -7.07 0.08
CA ILE A 55 6.52 -5.74 -0.36
C ILE A 55 7.01 -4.92 0.82
N ASN A 56 7.73 -3.83 0.55
CA ASN A 56 8.09 -2.87 1.58
C ASN A 56 7.83 -1.44 1.11
N TYR A 57 7.63 -0.55 2.07
CA TYR A 57 7.39 0.86 1.78
C TYR A 57 8.58 1.50 1.07
N LYS A 58 9.82 1.26 1.54
CA LYS A 58 11.01 1.96 1.03
C LYS A 58 11.20 1.79 -0.49
N THR A 59 11.07 0.58 -1.02
CA THR A 59 11.37 0.28 -2.43
C THR A 59 10.13 0.13 -3.28
N THR A 60 9.15 -0.69 -2.88
CA THR A 60 7.98 -1.03 -3.73
C THR A 60 7.04 0.17 -3.90
N TRP A 61 6.95 1.03 -2.89
CA TRP A 61 6.10 2.23 -2.91
C TRP A 61 6.81 3.48 -3.41
N ALA A 62 8.06 3.38 -3.88
CA ALA A 62 8.78 4.53 -4.42
C ALA A 62 8.01 5.25 -5.54
N PRO A 63 7.43 4.55 -6.55
CA PRO A 63 6.67 5.21 -7.61
C PRO A 63 5.44 5.97 -7.09
N VAL A 64 4.77 5.46 -6.05
CA VAL A 64 3.61 6.11 -5.44
C VAL A 64 4.02 7.41 -4.75
N ARG A 65 5.13 7.39 -4.00
CA ARG A 65 5.66 8.59 -3.35
C ARG A 65 6.11 9.64 -4.36
N GLU A 66 6.74 9.21 -5.46
CA GLU A 66 7.15 10.10 -6.56
C GLU A 66 5.93 10.81 -7.17
N VAL A 67 4.86 10.06 -7.45
CA VAL A 67 3.62 10.63 -8.01
C VAL A 67 2.94 11.57 -7.01
N ALA A 68 2.82 11.20 -5.73
CA ALA A 68 2.22 12.06 -4.72
C ALA A 68 3.00 13.37 -4.58
N ALA A 69 4.33 13.30 -4.48
CA ALA A 69 5.18 14.48 -4.38
C ALA A 69 5.04 15.40 -5.61
N ALA A 70 4.95 14.83 -6.81
CA ALA A 70 4.70 15.59 -8.03
C ALA A 70 3.30 16.22 -8.06
N GLY A 71 2.31 15.56 -7.45
CA GLY A 71 0.94 16.06 -7.31
C GLY A 71 0.74 17.07 -6.17
N GLY A 72 1.79 17.41 -5.41
CA GLY A 72 1.71 18.33 -4.27
C GLY A 72 1.20 17.71 -2.97
N GLU A 73 1.00 16.39 -2.94
CA GLU A 73 0.69 15.64 -1.74
C GLU A 73 1.95 14.99 -1.17
N SER A 74 2.00 14.80 0.16
CA SER A 74 3.12 14.12 0.80
C SER A 74 2.57 13.19 1.87
N PHE A 75 3.08 11.96 1.89
CA PHE A 75 2.82 10.99 2.97
C PHE A 75 3.81 11.17 4.14
N GLY A 76 4.40 12.36 4.27
CA GLY A 76 5.30 12.70 5.35
C GLY A 76 4.56 13.11 6.63
N LYS A 77 5.26 13.03 7.77
CA LYS A 77 4.73 13.40 9.09
C LYS A 77 4.10 14.80 9.11
N ALA A 78 4.73 15.77 8.47
CA ALA A 78 4.24 17.16 8.44
C ALA A 78 2.88 17.29 7.71
N ALA A 79 2.68 16.54 6.64
CA ALA A 79 1.41 16.56 5.90
C ALA A 79 0.28 15.92 6.74
N TYR A 80 0.55 14.80 7.41
CA TYR A 80 -0.42 14.18 8.32
C TYR A 80 -0.75 15.06 9.53
N GLN A 81 0.24 15.75 10.10
CA GLN A 81 0.00 16.70 11.18
C GLN A 81 -0.90 17.85 10.73
N LYS A 82 -0.60 18.45 9.57
CA LYS A 82 -1.43 19.51 8.97
C LYS A 82 -2.85 19.04 8.72
N GLU A 83 -3.02 17.81 8.26
CA GLU A 83 -4.34 17.20 8.05
C GLU A 83 -5.09 16.99 9.36
N ALA A 84 -4.44 16.42 10.38
CA ALA A 84 -5.03 16.22 11.70
C ALA A 84 -5.43 17.55 12.37
N GLU A 85 -4.61 18.59 12.22
CA GLU A 85 -4.92 19.95 12.69
C GLU A 85 -6.14 20.54 11.97
N ARG A 86 -6.23 20.35 10.64
CA ARG A 86 -7.38 20.78 9.83
C ARG A 86 -8.67 20.07 10.28
N GLU A 87 -8.63 18.76 10.47
CA GLU A 87 -9.77 17.98 10.96
C GLU A 87 -10.17 18.40 12.38
N ALA A 88 -9.20 18.62 13.27
CA ALA A 88 -9.46 19.07 14.64
C ALA A 88 -10.06 20.49 14.67
N ALA A 89 -9.61 21.39 13.80
CA ALA A 89 -10.19 22.73 13.65
C ALA A 89 -11.61 22.67 13.09
N ALA A 90 -11.88 21.78 12.13
CA ALA A 90 -13.22 21.57 11.57
C ALA A 90 -14.21 21.01 12.61
N LYS A 91 -13.78 20.12 13.50
CA LYS A 91 -14.61 19.58 14.59
C LYS A 91 -14.94 20.60 15.70
N LYS A 92 -14.22 21.72 15.77
CA LYS A 92 -14.41 22.79 16.77
C LYS A 92 -15.32 23.93 16.29
N LYS A 93 -15.73 23.91 15.02
CA LYS A 93 -16.71 24.82 14.43
C LYS A 93 -18.09 24.18 14.42
#